data_AF-A0A2W4LPP8-F1
#
_entry.id   AF-A0A2W4LPP8-F1
#
_cell.length_a   1.000
_cell.length_b   1.000
_cell.length_c   1.000
_cell.angle_alpha   90.00
_cell.angle_beta   90.00
_cell.angle_gamma   90.00
#
_symmetry.space_group_name_H-M   'P 1'
#
loop_
_entity.id
_entity.type
_entity.pdbx_description
1 polymer ?
#
loop_
_entity_poly.entity_id
_entity_poly.type
_entity_poly.pdbx_seq_one_letter_code
_entity_poly.pdbx_strand_id
1 'polypeptide(L)'
;MNVRCHRWLALGASLFASFAAGCAEERAPINRVQANALDKTFFVGSLADPADDPEFYWRNFVVDGSEAQSLVGIGSWSGVDRIRWDIQEQLLVARKAYPIAPGADDKGGPGLPDGTIVAAYPIVSHFDIVREYNPTTGEELNVVVENTTDRPWYERQYMRVDWSINLVETPMWFDMFIGKVFGEIKVTPIAYYVSDPPNRDAPHFEPEKGYFAVPSKFGSNRSSSKRRSCRPAPFRPACSSACTPARTSTVATRKRRSSAAPISR
;
A
#
# COMPACT_ATOMS: atom_id res chain seq x y z
N MET A 1 56.92 77.28 34.37
CA MET A 1 56.58 77.03 32.95
C MET A 1 57.84 76.42 32.33
N ASN A 2 57.90 75.23 31.74
CA ASN A 2 56.89 74.35 31.15
C ASN A 2 57.32 72.89 31.26
N VAL A 3 56.32 72.03 31.46
CA VAL A 3 56.38 70.57 31.36
C VAL A 3 56.02 70.17 29.93
N ARG A 4 56.60 69.07 29.41
CA ARG A 4 55.94 67.97 28.66
C ARG A 4 56.76 67.48 27.46
N CYS A 5 57.58 66.47 27.71
CA CYS A 5 58.13 65.57 26.70
C CYS A 5 57.70 64.14 27.09
N HIS A 6 56.53 63.66 26.65
CA HIS A 6 56.08 62.26 26.68
C HIS A 6 54.65 62.15 26.13
N ARG A 7 54.48 62.26 24.81
CA ARG A 7 53.18 61.98 24.14
C ARG A 7 53.36 61.46 22.71
N TRP A 8 54.30 60.55 22.44
CA TRP A 8 54.50 60.06 21.07
C TRP A 8 54.76 58.55 20.94
N LEU A 9 54.52 57.75 21.99
CA LEU A 9 54.75 56.29 21.95
C LEU A 9 53.51 55.43 22.21
N ALA A 10 52.32 56.01 22.39
CA ALA A 10 51.11 55.25 22.75
C ALA A 10 50.11 55.01 21.60
N LEU A 11 50.45 55.35 20.35
CA LEU A 11 49.52 55.30 19.22
C LEU A 11 49.81 54.20 18.18
N GLY A 12 50.94 53.49 18.29
CA GLY A 12 51.31 52.45 17.31
C GLY A 12 50.82 51.04 17.62
N ALA A 13 50.43 50.75 18.87
CA ALA A 13 50.09 49.39 19.31
C ALA A 13 48.58 49.06 19.27
N SER A 14 47.71 50.04 18.98
CA SER A 14 46.25 49.84 19.07
C SER A 14 45.58 49.44 17.75
N LEU A 15 46.29 49.42 16.63
CA LEU A 15 45.68 49.19 15.30
C LEU A 15 45.81 47.75 14.77
N PHE A 16 46.52 46.86 15.48
CA PHE A 16 46.78 45.49 15.03
C PHE A 16 45.86 44.43 15.65
N ALA A 17 44.98 44.81 16.59
CA ALA A 17 44.12 43.86 17.33
C ALA A 17 42.74 43.62 16.68
N SER A 18 42.45 44.23 15.52
CA SER A 18 41.10 44.23 14.94
C SER A 18 40.89 43.25 13.77
N PHE A 19 41.89 42.42 13.42
CA PHE A 19 41.85 41.58 12.21
C PHE A 19 41.70 40.06 12.44
N ALA A 20 41.53 39.60 13.69
CA ALA A 20 41.55 38.17 14.01
C ALA A 20 40.19 37.54 14.35
N ALA A 21 39.07 38.20 14.05
CA ALA A 21 37.73 37.63 14.18
C ALA A 21 37.11 37.36 12.79
N GLY A 22 37.89 36.76 11.88
CA GLY A 22 37.33 36.11 10.71
C GLY A 22 36.75 34.78 11.16
N CYS A 23 35.46 34.75 11.47
CA CYS A 23 34.73 33.53 11.76
C CYS A 23 34.91 32.57 10.58
N ALA A 24 35.72 31.52 10.75
CA ALA A 24 35.66 30.34 9.90
C ALA A 24 34.33 29.64 10.22
N GLU A 25 33.24 30.14 9.64
CA GLU A 25 31.92 29.56 9.79
C GLU A 25 31.87 28.27 8.99
N GLU A 26 31.59 27.15 9.67
CA GLU A 26 31.37 25.87 9.02
C GLU A 26 30.21 26.03 8.04
N ARG A 27 30.48 25.82 6.74
CA ARG A 27 29.44 25.94 5.72
C ARG A 27 28.36 24.91 5.98
N ALA A 28 27.10 25.31 5.80
CA ALA A 28 25.98 24.37 5.84
C ALA A 28 26.27 23.13 4.95
N PRO A 29 25.93 21.92 5.40
CA PRO A 29 26.13 20.71 4.62
C PRO A 29 25.37 20.74 3.30
N ILE A 30 26.00 20.24 2.24
CA ILE A 30 25.37 20.07 0.93
C ILE A 30 24.46 18.85 1.00
N ASN A 31 23.14 19.05 0.87
CA ASN A 31 22.18 17.96 0.89
C ASN A 31 21.98 17.35 -0.51
N ARG A 32 22.29 16.05 -0.68
CA ARG A 32 22.05 15.28 -1.91
C ARG A 32 20.93 14.25 -1.79
N VAL A 33 20.21 14.23 -0.66
CA VAL A 33 19.07 13.34 -0.42
C VAL A 33 17.96 13.65 -1.41
N GLN A 34 17.39 12.61 -2.01
CA GLN A 34 16.30 12.73 -2.95
C GLN A 34 14.97 12.88 -2.19
N ALA A 35 13.99 13.59 -2.76
CA ALA A 35 12.67 13.79 -2.16
C ALA A 35 11.98 12.46 -1.81
N ASN A 36 10.93 12.43 -0.98
CA ASN A 36 10.19 11.18 -0.61
C ASN A 36 11.03 10.13 0.13
N ALA A 37 11.99 10.56 0.95
CA ALA A 37 12.60 9.69 1.96
C ALA A 37 11.59 9.46 3.08
N LEU A 38 11.02 8.26 3.14
CA LEU A 38 10.03 7.91 4.15
C LEU A 38 10.72 7.27 5.35
N ASP A 39 10.47 7.82 6.54
CA ASP A 39 10.94 7.22 7.78
C ASP A 39 10.16 5.93 8.05
N LYS A 40 10.86 4.81 8.24
CA LYS A 40 10.23 3.53 8.52
C LYS A 40 9.54 3.49 9.89
N THR A 41 10.06 4.23 10.86
CA THR A 41 9.50 4.26 12.22
C THR A 41 8.08 4.83 12.26
N PHE A 42 7.70 5.62 11.24
CA PHE A 42 6.32 6.02 11.04
C PHE A 42 5.38 4.81 10.86
N PHE A 43 5.83 3.76 10.18
CA PHE A 43 5.00 2.60 9.82
C PHE A 43 5.02 1.48 10.87
N VAL A 44 6.18 1.25 11.49
CA VAL A 44 6.44 0.08 12.37
C VAL A 44 6.97 0.47 13.76
N GLY A 45 6.93 1.75 14.15
CA GLY A 45 7.46 2.15 15.45
C GLY A 45 8.97 1.85 15.57
N SER A 46 9.35 0.92 16.44
CA SER A 46 10.74 0.47 16.57
C SER A 46 11.08 -0.59 15.53
N LEU A 47 12.14 -0.34 14.74
CA LEU A 47 12.64 -1.32 13.77
C LEU A 47 13.09 -2.65 14.38
N ALA A 48 13.40 -2.67 15.68
CA ALA A 48 13.91 -3.84 16.38
C ALA A 48 12.83 -4.66 17.09
N ASP A 49 11.64 -4.09 17.34
CA ASP A 49 10.61 -4.71 18.15
C ASP A 49 9.22 -4.55 17.51
N PRO A 50 8.65 -5.59 16.88
CA PRO A 50 7.33 -5.50 16.26
C PRO A 50 6.18 -5.36 17.29
N ALA A 51 6.45 -5.49 18.60
CA ALA A 51 5.41 -5.36 19.62
C ALA A 51 4.88 -3.93 19.77
N ASP A 52 5.64 -2.91 19.33
CA ASP A 52 5.23 -1.50 19.36
C ASP A 52 4.68 -0.98 18.02
N ASP A 53 4.47 -1.87 17.04
CA ASP A 53 3.93 -1.55 15.73
C ASP A 53 2.57 -0.80 15.83
N PRO A 54 2.46 0.42 15.25
CA PRO A 54 1.23 1.18 15.27
C PRO A 54 0.14 0.56 14.39
N GLU A 55 -1.12 0.66 14.83
CA GLU A 55 -2.29 0.35 13.99
C GLU A 55 -2.77 1.59 13.24
N PHE A 56 -2.97 1.46 11.93
CA PHE A 56 -3.51 2.52 11.07
C PHE A 56 -4.99 2.28 10.76
N TYR A 57 -5.77 3.36 10.72
CA TYR A 57 -7.11 3.34 10.15
C TYR A 57 -7.04 3.62 8.66
N TRP A 58 -7.52 2.68 7.85
CA TRP A 58 -7.47 2.74 6.40
C TRP A 58 -8.86 2.60 5.79
N ARG A 59 -9.11 3.34 4.70
CA ARG A 59 -10.32 3.25 3.89
C ARG A 59 -10.00 3.65 2.45
N ASN A 60 -10.77 3.11 1.50
CA ASN A 60 -10.77 3.58 0.12
C ASN A 60 -11.89 4.57 -0.12
N PHE A 61 -11.62 5.56 -0.95
CA PHE A 61 -12.58 6.56 -1.39
C PHE A 61 -12.41 6.81 -2.88
N VAL A 62 -13.52 6.83 -3.62
CA VAL A 62 -13.51 7.01 -5.07
C VAL A 62 -13.67 8.48 -5.38
N VAL A 63 -12.58 9.12 -5.81
CA VAL A 63 -12.54 10.56 -6.14
C VAL A 63 -12.84 10.85 -7.62
N ASP A 64 -12.65 9.86 -8.49
CA ASP A 64 -12.76 10.02 -9.93
C ASP A 64 -13.14 8.69 -10.62
N GLY A 65 -13.65 8.76 -11.84
CA GLY A 65 -14.06 7.60 -12.61
C GLY A 65 -14.32 7.95 -14.08
N SER A 66 -14.06 7.00 -14.98
CA SER A 66 -14.39 7.16 -16.39
C SER A 66 -15.90 7.28 -16.60
N GLU A 67 -16.35 8.16 -17.50
CA GLU A 67 -17.77 8.25 -17.86
C GLU A 67 -18.34 6.93 -18.41
N ALA A 68 -17.48 6.09 -18.99
CA ALA A 68 -17.87 4.80 -19.55
C ALA A 68 -18.04 3.70 -18.49
N GLN A 69 -17.60 3.91 -17.23
CA GLN A 69 -17.81 2.96 -16.15
C GLN A 69 -19.00 3.40 -15.30
N SER A 70 -19.98 2.50 -15.17
CA SER A 70 -21.19 2.73 -14.35
C SER A 70 -21.18 1.87 -13.09
N LEU A 71 -20.07 1.21 -12.80
CA LEU A 71 -20.00 0.18 -11.77
C LEU A 71 -19.73 0.78 -10.41
N VAL A 72 -18.95 1.86 -10.32
CA VAL A 72 -18.54 2.46 -9.05
C VAL A 72 -18.73 3.96 -9.14
N GLY A 73 -19.64 4.52 -8.33
CA GLY A 73 -19.90 5.95 -8.33
C GLY A 73 -18.78 6.75 -7.67
N ILE A 74 -18.53 7.95 -8.19
CA ILE A 74 -17.71 8.95 -7.48
C ILE A 74 -18.36 9.25 -6.14
N GLY A 75 -17.54 9.34 -5.10
CA GLY A 75 -17.98 9.49 -3.72
C GLY A 75 -18.35 8.18 -3.04
N SER A 76 -18.17 7.02 -3.69
CA SER A 76 -18.29 5.72 -3.01
C SER A 76 -17.10 5.49 -2.05
N TRP A 77 -17.35 4.85 -0.92
CA TRP A 77 -16.34 4.55 0.09
C TRP A 77 -16.40 3.09 0.54
N SER A 78 -15.27 2.58 1.04
CA SER A 78 -15.23 1.31 1.77
C SER A 78 -15.52 1.52 3.26
N GLY A 79 -15.74 0.43 4.00
CA GLY A 79 -15.61 0.45 5.45
C GLY A 79 -14.23 0.96 5.90
N VAL A 80 -14.15 1.41 7.15
CA VAL A 80 -12.88 1.73 7.80
C VAL A 80 -12.33 0.45 8.41
N ASP A 81 -11.10 0.11 8.03
CA ASP A 81 -10.39 -1.03 8.55
C ASP A 81 -9.15 -0.63 9.33
N ARG A 82 -8.70 -1.54 10.19
CA ARG A 82 -7.43 -1.40 10.92
C ARG A 82 -6.37 -2.24 10.24
N ILE A 83 -5.23 -1.63 9.94
CA ILE A 83 -4.11 -2.28 9.26
C ILE A 83 -2.82 -2.10 10.06
N ARG A 84 -1.90 -3.04 9.90
CA ARG A 84 -0.48 -2.90 10.25
C ARG A 84 0.35 -2.99 8.98
N TRP A 85 1.49 -2.30 8.98
CA TRP A 85 2.45 -2.37 7.89
C TRP A 85 3.52 -3.41 8.18
N ASP A 86 3.93 -4.12 7.14
CA ASP A 86 5.00 -5.11 7.16
C ASP A 86 6.01 -4.65 6.10
N ILE A 87 7.20 -4.24 6.56
CA ILE A 87 8.27 -3.74 5.71
C ILE A 87 9.19 -4.90 5.35
N GLN A 88 9.12 -5.33 4.10
CA GLN A 88 10.01 -6.34 3.53
C GLN A 88 11.09 -5.66 2.69
N GLU A 89 12.05 -6.43 2.16
CA GLU A 89 13.15 -5.87 1.37
C GLU A 89 12.71 -5.20 0.06
N GLN A 90 11.62 -5.71 -0.53
CA GLN A 90 11.14 -5.25 -1.84
C GLN A 90 9.67 -4.79 -1.82
N LEU A 91 8.96 -5.01 -0.71
CA LEU A 91 7.54 -4.75 -0.62
C LEU A 91 7.18 -4.13 0.72
N LEU A 92 6.39 -3.07 0.65
CA LEU A 92 5.65 -2.51 1.77
C LEU A 92 4.24 -3.11 1.73
N VAL A 93 3.93 -3.98 2.70
CA VAL A 93 2.68 -4.73 2.73
C VAL A 93 1.78 -4.20 3.83
N ALA A 94 0.54 -3.85 3.51
CA ALA A 94 -0.49 -3.59 4.50
C ALA A 94 -1.29 -4.86 4.76
N ARG A 95 -1.41 -5.23 6.03
CA ARG A 95 -2.18 -6.38 6.49
C ARG A 95 -3.27 -5.92 7.45
N LYS A 96 -4.43 -6.57 7.44
CA LYS A 96 -5.44 -6.31 8.48
C LYS A 96 -4.84 -6.56 9.87
N ALA A 97 -5.17 -5.73 10.84
CA ALA A 97 -4.73 -5.92 12.23
C ALA A 97 -5.47 -7.07 12.93
N TYR A 98 -6.43 -7.69 12.25
CA TYR A 98 -7.29 -8.75 12.76
C TYR A 98 -7.62 -9.76 11.64
N PRO A 99 -7.90 -11.04 11.99
CA PRO A 99 -8.29 -12.04 11.00
C PRO A 99 -9.74 -11.83 10.55
N ILE A 100 -10.02 -11.99 9.26
CA ILE A 100 -11.40 -11.88 8.72
C ILE A 100 -12.29 -13.00 9.27
N ALA A 101 -11.72 -14.20 9.44
CA ALA A 101 -12.38 -15.33 10.08
C ALA A 101 -11.37 -16.10 10.95
N PRO A 102 -11.79 -16.66 12.10
CA PRO A 102 -10.91 -17.52 12.91
C PRO A 102 -10.37 -18.69 12.09
N GLY A 103 -9.07 -18.97 12.16
CA GLY A 103 -8.41 -20.05 11.41
C GLY A 103 -8.09 -19.76 9.94
N ALA A 104 -8.58 -18.65 9.38
CA ALA A 104 -8.38 -18.33 7.96
C ALA A 104 -6.98 -17.74 7.73
N ASP A 105 -6.70 -16.63 8.40
CA ASP A 105 -5.52 -15.80 8.19
C ASP A 105 -4.59 -15.73 9.41
N ASP A 106 -5.04 -16.17 10.59
CA ASP A 106 -4.33 -16.18 11.89
C ASP A 106 -3.24 -17.28 12.01
N LYS A 107 -2.49 -17.51 10.93
CA LYS A 107 -1.50 -18.60 10.83
C LYS A 107 -0.06 -18.19 11.11
N GLY A 108 0.19 -16.92 11.43
CA GLY A 108 1.53 -16.48 11.77
C GLY A 108 1.86 -16.67 13.24
N GLY A 109 3.04 -16.18 13.61
CA GLY A 109 3.56 -16.31 14.96
C GLY A 109 3.05 -15.17 15.86
N PRO A 110 3.08 -15.35 17.19
CA PRO A 110 2.73 -14.29 18.13
C PRO A 110 3.52 -13.00 17.83
N GLY A 111 2.81 -11.88 17.63
CA GLY A 111 3.41 -10.58 17.35
C GLY A 111 3.72 -10.30 15.87
N LEU A 112 3.42 -11.22 14.96
CA LEU A 112 3.52 -10.96 13.52
C LEU A 112 2.18 -10.41 12.99
N PRO A 113 2.21 -9.54 11.96
CA PRO A 113 0.99 -9.07 11.34
C PRO A 113 0.36 -10.20 10.52
N ASP A 114 -0.64 -10.87 11.10
CA ASP A 114 -1.25 -12.10 10.57
C ASP A 114 -2.62 -11.86 9.91
N GLY A 115 -2.90 -10.66 9.44
CA GLY A 115 -4.12 -10.38 8.70
C GLY A 115 -4.01 -10.61 7.20
N THR A 116 -5.17 -10.61 6.55
CA THR A 116 -5.25 -10.56 5.09
C THR A 116 -4.48 -9.36 4.54
N ILE A 117 -3.74 -9.56 3.46
CA ILE A 117 -3.05 -8.48 2.75
C ILE A 117 -4.09 -7.62 2.03
N VAL A 118 -4.06 -6.31 2.27
CA VAL A 118 -5.00 -5.34 1.69
C VAL A 118 -4.35 -4.33 0.76
N ALA A 119 -3.04 -4.11 0.89
CA ALA A 119 -2.24 -3.36 -0.07
C ALA A 119 -0.81 -3.88 -0.10
N ALA A 120 -0.15 -3.74 -1.25
CA ALA A 120 1.27 -4.07 -1.39
C ALA A 120 1.90 -3.12 -2.41
N TYR A 121 2.93 -2.39 -1.98
CA TYR A 121 3.64 -1.41 -2.79
C TYR A 121 5.10 -1.81 -2.94
N PRO A 122 5.69 -1.72 -4.14
CA PRO A 122 7.12 -1.97 -4.33
C PRO A 122 7.99 -0.97 -3.55
N ILE A 123 9.06 -1.46 -2.94
CA ILE A 123 10.11 -0.62 -2.35
C ILE A 123 11.26 -0.50 -3.35
N VAL A 124 11.64 0.74 -3.64
CA VAL A 124 12.72 1.08 -4.58
C VAL A 124 14.08 0.95 -3.92
N SER A 125 14.21 1.45 -2.68
CA SER A 125 15.46 1.41 -1.93
C SER A 125 15.26 1.57 -0.42
N HIS A 126 16.18 0.99 0.34
CA HIS A 126 16.35 1.23 1.77
C HIS A 126 17.69 1.94 2.00
N PHE A 127 17.69 3.05 2.72
CA PHE A 127 18.88 3.87 2.90
C PHE A 127 18.88 4.61 4.24
N ASP A 128 20.04 5.11 4.60
CA ASP A 128 20.23 6.04 5.70
C ASP A 128 20.64 7.41 5.18
N ILE A 129 20.27 8.45 5.92
CA ILE A 129 20.72 9.82 5.63
C ILE A 129 21.88 10.11 6.56
N VAL A 130 23.10 10.09 6.02
CA VAL A 130 24.34 10.27 6.77
C VAL A 130 25.26 11.28 6.09
N ARG A 131 26.22 11.83 6.83
CA ARG A 131 27.32 12.59 6.23
C ARG A 131 28.23 11.62 5.48
N GLU A 132 28.54 11.96 4.24
CA GLU A 132 29.51 11.24 3.42
C GLU A 132 30.86 11.25 4.12
N TYR A 133 31.61 10.16 4.10
CA TYR A 133 32.93 10.08 4.72
C TYR A 133 33.91 9.44 3.74
N ASN A 134 35.20 9.72 3.92
CA ASN A 134 36.23 9.01 3.18
C ASN A 134 36.38 7.59 3.76
N PRO A 135 36.12 6.51 2.99
CA PRO A 135 36.16 5.15 3.53
C PRO A 135 37.57 4.69 3.94
N THR A 136 38.63 5.38 3.50
CA THR A 136 40.02 5.05 3.86
C THR A 136 40.46 5.71 5.16
N THR A 137 40.02 6.94 5.42
CA THR A 137 40.48 7.74 6.58
C THR A 137 39.41 7.92 7.66
N GLY A 138 38.14 7.72 7.34
CA GLY A 138 37.00 7.96 8.23
C GLY A 138 36.63 9.44 8.40
N GLU A 139 37.28 10.35 7.68
CA GLU A 139 36.99 11.79 7.77
C GLU A 139 35.62 12.12 7.15
N GLU A 140 34.76 12.80 7.91
CA GLU A 140 33.45 13.27 7.44
C GLU A 140 33.59 14.44 6.48
N LEU A 141 32.80 14.40 5.41
CA LEU A 141 32.71 15.44 4.39
C LEU A 141 31.51 16.36 4.67
N ASN A 142 31.50 17.52 4.00
CA ASN A 142 30.40 18.49 4.08
C ASN A 142 29.23 18.15 3.14
N VAL A 143 28.93 16.87 2.95
CA VAL A 143 27.88 16.40 2.06
C VAL A 143 27.03 15.36 2.78
N VAL A 144 25.71 15.51 2.73
CA VAL A 144 24.75 14.53 3.25
C VAL A 144 24.22 13.71 2.08
N VAL A 145 24.31 12.39 2.19
CA VAL A 145 23.99 11.43 1.11
C VAL A 145 23.10 10.30 1.62
N GLU A 146 22.47 9.61 0.67
CA GLU A 146 21.74 8.37 0.93
C GLU A 146 22.73 7.19 0.94
N ASN A 147 23.00 6.63 2.11
CA ASN A 147 23.85 5.44 2.25
C ASN A 147 23.01 4.15 2.16
N THR A 148 23.43 3.23 1.29
CA THR A 148 22.75 1.95 1.04
C THR A 148 23.64 0.74 1.31
N THR A 149 24.83 0.94 1.90
CA THR A 149 25.89 -0.08 1.96
C THR A 149 26.28 -0.46 3.38
N ASP A 150 26.22 0.47 4.33
CA ASP A 150 26.92 0.32 5.61
C ASP A 150 26.16 -0.57 6.58
N ARG A 151 24.84 -0.59 6.49
CA ARG A 151 23.94 -1.42 7.30
C ARG A 151 23.08 -2.32 6.42
N PRO A 152 22.60 -3.48 6.90
CA PRO A 152 21.63 -4.28 6.17
C PRO A 152 20.29 -3.54 6.05
N TRP A 153 19.49 -3.87 5.03
CA TRP A 153 18.29 -3.11 4.67
C TRP A 153 17.28 -2.93 5.82
N TYR A 154 17.13 -3.93 6.69
CA TYR A 154 16.13 -3.92 7.78
C TYR A 154 16.51 -2.98 8.93
N GLU A 155 17.80 -2.65 9.10
CA GLU A 155 18.30 -1.71 10.12
C GLU A 155 18.35 -0.25 9.64
N ARG A 156 18.14 -0.01 8.34
CA ARG A 156 18.18 1.35 7.78
C ARG A 156 16.91 2.12 8.13
N GLN A 157 17.06 3.41 8.42
CA GLN A 157 15.98 4.27 8.91
C GLN A 157 14.97 4.65 7.82
N TYR A 158 15.43 4.86 6.58
CA TYR A 158 14.60 5.37 5.50
C TYR A 158 14.33 4.32 4.43
N MET A 159 13.21 4.49 3.75
CA MET A 159 12.88 3.76 2.54
C MET A 159 12.21 4.65 1.52
N ARG A 160 12.25 4.21 0.26
CA ARG A 160 11.58 4.84 -0.86
C ARG A 160 10.62 3.86 -1.48
N VAL A 161 9.34 4.22 -1.49
CA VAL A 161 8.25 3.38 -1.96
C VAL A 161 7.77 3.89 -3.31
N ASP A 162 7.54 2.96 -4.23
CA ASP A 162 6.85 3.24 -5.48
C ASP A 162 5.34 3.13 -5.24
N TRP A 163 4.69 4.29 -5.21
CA TRP A 163 3.24 4.41 -5.01
C TRP A 163 2.44 4.27 -6.31
N SER A 164 3.10 4.03 -7.45
CA SER A 164 2.44 4.00 -8.76
C SER A 164 1.43 2.87 -8.91
N ILE A 165 1.65 1.75 -8.24
CA ILE A 165 0.83 0.55 -8.38
C ILE A 165 0.64 -0.13 -7.03
N ASN A 166 -0.62 -0.43 -6.70
CA ASN A 166 -0.95 -1.35 -5.64
C ASN A 166 -1.07 -2.75 -6.26
N LEU A 167 -0.21 -3.68 -5.86
CA LEU A 167 -0.15 -5.03 -6.43
C LEU A 167 -1.32 -5.92 -5.97
N VAL A 168 -2.09 -5.47 -4.98
CA VAL A 168 -3.27 -6.20 -4.52
C VAL A 168 -4.44 -5.95 -5.47
N GLU A 169 -5.00 -7.02 -6.02
CA GLU A 169 -6.13 -6.97 -6.96
C GLU A 169 -7.46 -6.63 -6.28
N THR A 170 -7.55 -6.88 -4.97
CA THR A 170 -8.78 -6.72 -4.18
C THR A 170 -8.55 -5.95 -2.88
N PRO A 171 -8.12 -4.67 -2.93
CA PRO A 171 -7.96 -3.82 -1.75
C PRO A 171 -9.34 -3.43 -1.19
N MET A 172 -10.12 -4.40 -0.71
CA MET A 172 -11.45 -4.24 -0.11
C MET A 172 -12.58 -3.75 -1.02
N TRP A 173 -12.43 -3.88 -2.32
CA TRP A 173 -13.55 -3.71 -3.27
C TRP A 173 -14.74 -4.61 -2.93
N PHE A 174 -14.49 -5.78 -2.35
CA PHE A 174 -15.52 -6.70 -1.85
C PHE A 174 -16.33 -6.13 -0.70
N ASP A 175 -15.75 -5.24 0.12
CA ASP A 175 -16.44 -4.60 1.24
C ASP A 175 -17.19 -3.32 0.85
N MET A 176 -16.93 -2.77 -0.34
CA MET A 176 -17.82 -1.77 -0.93
C MET A 176 -19.17 -2.40 -1.24
N PHE A 177 -20.25 -1.64 -1.04
CA PHE A 177 -21.65 -2.05 -1.26
C PHE A 177 -21.87 -2.82 -2.58
N ILE A 178 -21.12 -2.47 -3.62
CA ILE A 178 -21.24 -3.03 -4.96
C ILE A 178 -20.61 -4.42 -5.07
N GLY A 179 -19.49 -4.68 -4.39
CA GLY A 179 -18.89 -6.02 -4.30
C GLY A 179 -19.80 -7.02 -3.58
N LYS A 180 -20.52 -6.58 -2.54
CA LYS A 180 -21.50 -7.40 -1.81
C LYS A 180 -22.78 -7.71 -2.62
N VAL A 181 -23.21 -6.80 -3.50
CA VAL A 181 -24.47 -6.92 -4.24
C VAL A 181 -24.31 -7.55 -5.63
N PHE A 182 -23.20 -7.26 -6.33
CA PHE A 182 -23.04 -7.63 -7.76
C PHE A 182 -22.04 -8.77 -8.03
N GLY A 183 -21.42 -9.34 -6.98
CA GLY A 183 -20.40 -10.40 -7.12
C GLY A 183 -19.03 -9.86 -7.54
N GLU A 184 -18.02 -10.74 -7.63
CA GLU A 184 -16.60 -10.38 -7.81
C GLU A 184 -16.36 -9.39 -8.95
N ILE A 185 -16.11 -8.13 -8.60
CA ILE A 185 -15.56 -7.15 -9.53
C ILE A 185 -14.08 -7.46 -9.63
N LYS A 186 -13.65 -7.97 -10.79
CA LYS A 186 -12.22 -8.09 -11.07
C LYS A 186 -11.68 -6.72 -11.43
N VAL A 187 -10.82 -6.23 -10.57
CA VAL A 187 -10.13 -4.97 -10.74
C VAL A 187 -8.68 -5.26 -11.07
N THR A 188 -8.18 -4.67 -12.15
CA THR A 188 -6.78 -4.73 -12.54
C THR A 188 -6.10 -3.42 -12.14
N PRO A 189 -5.01 -3.46 -11.36
CA PRO A 189 -4.29 -2.24 -11.01
C PRO A 189 -3.65 -1.62 -12.25
N ILE A 190 -3.66 -0.29 -12.33
CA ILE A 190 -3.05 0.47 -13.41
C ILE A 190 -1.96 1.35 -12.79
N ALA A 191 -0.73 1.21 -13.28
CA ALA A 191 0.37 2.06 -12.86
C ALA A 191 0.04 3.54 -13.16
N TYR A 192 -0.06 4.35 -12.12
CA TYR A 192 -0.36 5.77 -12.19
C TYR A 192 0.34 6.48 -11.03
N TYR A 193 1.23 7.41 -11.36
CA TYR A 193 1.95 8.20 -10.37
C TYR A 193 2.08 9.63 -10.84
N VAL A 194 1.77 10.57 -9.94
CA VAL A 194 1.95 11.99 -10.15
C VAL A 194 2.92 12.49 -9.10
N SER A 195 4.06 13.01 -9.55
CA SER A 195 5.13 13.51 -8.68
C SER A 195 5.00 14.99 -8.31
N ASP A 196 4.12 15.73 -8.98
CA ASP A 196 3.98 17.18 -8.84
C ASP A 196 3.16 17.53 -7.58
N PRO A 197 3.76 18.07 -6.51
CA PRO A 197 3.08 18.29 -5.22
C PRO A 197 1.77 19.11 -5.25
N PRO A 198 1.62 20.19 -6.06
CA PRO A 198 0.36 20.93 -6.14
C PRO A 198 -0.75 20.17 -6.86
N ASN A 199 -0.47 19.01 -7.48
CA ASN A 199 -1.49 18.24 -8.17
C ASN A 199 -2.39 17.51 -7.17
N ARG A 200 -3.71 17.57 -7.39
CA ARG A 200 -4.73 16.85 -6.60
C ARG A 200 -4.44 15.35 -6.48
N ASP A 201 -3.85 14.76 -7.51
CA ASP A 201 -3.59 13.33 -7.60
C ASP A 201 -2.18 12.95 -7.11
N ALA A 202 -1.41 13.90 -6.56
CA ALA A 202 -0.14 13.59 -5.91
C ALA A 202 -0.37 12.95 -4.52
N PRO A 203 0.50 12.02 -4.09
CA PRO A 203 0.46 11.50 -2.73
C PRO A 203 0.61 12.61 -1.69
N HIS A 204 -0.20 12.55 -0.65
CA HIS A 204 -0.19 13.50 0.45
C HIS A 204 0.32 12.84 1.72
N PHE A 205 1.38 13.40 2.33
CA PHE A 205 2.00 12.89 3.55
C PHE A 205 1.99 13.94 4.65
N GLU A 206 1.46 13.59 5.82
CA GLU A 206 1.50 14.39 7.04
C GLU A 206 1.97 13.49 8.21
N PRO A 207 3.27 13.15 8.28
CA PRO A 207 3.81 12.26 9.30
C PRO A 207 3.53 12.74 10.72
N GLU A 208 3.55 14.06 10.94
CA GLU A 208 3.30 14.68 12.25
C GLU A 208 1.87 14.45 12.74
N LYS A 209 0.93 14.20 11.83
CA LYS A 209 -0.46 13.86 12.15
C LYS A 209 -0.77 12.37 12.03
N GLY A 210 0.21 11.53 11.71
CA GLY A 210 -0.01 10.10 11.51
C GLY A 210 -0.80 9.78 10.24
N TYR A 211 -0.82 10.68 9.24
CA TYR A 211 -1.71 10.57 8.09
C TYR A 211 -0.96 10.55 6.76
N PHE A 212 -1.44 9.71 5.84
CA PHE A 212 -1.07 9.81 4.44
C PHE A 212 -2.20 9.30 3.54
N ALA A 213 -2.21 9.78 2.29
CA ALA A 213 -3.16 9.37 1.27
C ALA A 213 -2.44 9.20 -0.07
N VAL A 214 -2.72 8.07 -0.73
CA VAL A 214 -2.10 7.70 -2.01
C VAL A 214 -3.20 7.45 -3.04
N PRO A 215 -3.31 8.31 -4.07
CA PRO A 215 -4.19 8.07 -5.20
C PRO A 215 -3.73 6.85 -5.99
N SER A 216 -4.65 5.94 -6.29
CA SER A 216 -4.37 4.74 -7.09
C SER A 216 -5.43 4.56 -8.18
N LYS A 217 -5.01 4.04 -9.33
CA LYS A 217 -5.89 3.87 -10.49
C LYS A 217 -6.13 2.38 -10.78
N PHE A 218 -7.38 2.10 -11.13
CA PHE A 218 -7.88 0.76 -11.26
C PHE A 218 -8.73 0.64 -12.52
N GLY A 219 -8.47 -0.38 -13.33
CA GLY A 219 -9.33 -0.78 -14.42
C GLY A 219 -10.33 -1.82 -13.92
N SER A 220 -11.62 -1.64 -14.22
CA SER A 220 -12.63 -2.66 -13.93
C SER A 220 -12.94 -3.46 -15.19
N ASN A 221 -12.82 -4.79 -15.09
CA ASN A 221 -13.29 -5.69 -16.13
C ASN A 221 -14.56 -6.38 -15.64
N ARG A 222 -15.64 -6.32 -16.43
CA ARG A 222 -16.79 -7.19 -16.18
C ARG A 222 -16.32 -8.63 -16.39
N SER A 223 -16.25 -9.40 -15.30
CA SER A 223 -16.23 -10.85 -15.39
C SER A 223 -17.45 -11.26 -16.21
N SER A 224 -17.22 -11.71 -17.44
CA SER A 224 -18.28 -12.27 -18.26
C SER A 224 -18.71 -13.60 -17.63
N SER A 225 -19.59 -13.54 -16.62
CA SER A 225 -20.25 -14.72 -16.11
C SER A 225 -21.07 -15.28 -17.27
N LYS A 226 -20.54 -16.35 -17.88
CA LYS A 226 -21.08 -17.14 -18.99
C LYS A 226 -22.19 -16.40 -19.74
N ARG A 227 -21.86 -15.80 -20.90
CA ARG A 227 -22.85 -15.75 -21.98
C ARG A 227 -23.33 -17.19 -22.12
N ARG A 228 -24.51 -17.52 -21.60
CA ARG A 228 -25.21 -18.73 -22.02
C ARG A 228 -25.30 -18.53 -23.52
N SER A 229 -24.50 -19.27 -24.27
CA SER A 229 -24.70 -19.36 -25.70
C SER A 229 -26.11 -19.92 -25.83
N CYS A 230 -27.08 -19.05 -26.08
CA CYS A 230 -28.30 -19.47 -26.74
C CYS A 230 -27.81 -19.95 -28.10
N ARG A 231 -27.44 -21.24 -28.17
CA ARG A 231 -27.30 -21.91 -29.46
C ARG A 231 -28.67 -21.73 -30.13
N PRO A 232 -28.75 -21.13 -31.33
CA PRO A 232 -30.00 -21.16 -32.06
C PRO A 232 -30.39 -22.63 -32.19
N ALA A 233 -31.60 -22.96 -31.74
CA ALA A 233 -32.16 -24.29 -31.95
C ALA A 233 -32.08 -24.58 -33.46
N PRO A 234 -31.68 -25.80 -33.87
CA PRO A 234 -31.63 -26.11 -35.29
C PRO A 234 -33.03 -25.97 -35.86
N PHE A 235 -33.13 -25.11 -36.89
CA PHE A 235 -34.31 -24.94 -37.73
C PHE A 235 -34.75 -26.34 -38.21
N ARG A 236 -35.84 -26.87 -37.66
CA ARG A 236 -36.50 -28.05 -38.23
C ARG A 236 -37.43 -27.55 -39.33
N PRO A 237 -37.20 -27.89 -40.61
CA PRO A 237 -38.18 -27.59 -41.64
C PRO A 237 -39.39 -28.49 -41.45
N ALA A 238 -40.58 -27.90 -41.59
CA ALA A 238 -41.85 -28.57 -41.54
C ALA A 238 -41.91 -29.70 -42.57
N CYS A 239 -42.34 -30.89 -42.15
CA CYS A 239 -42.91 -31.87 -43.05
C CYS A 239 -44.24 -32.32 -42.45
N SER A 240 -45.31 -32.02 -43.20
CA SER A 240 -46.68 -32.40 -42.88
C SER A 240 -46.98 -33.82 -43.38
N SER A 241 -48.08 -34.36 -42.87
CA SER A 241 -48.79 -35.59 -43.28
C SER A 241 -48.24 -36.93 -42.75
N ALA A 242 -48.90 -37.48 -41.73
CA ALA A 242 -49.84 -38.60 -41.89
C ALA A 242 -50.35 -39.09 -40.52
N CYS A 243 -51.68 -39.18 -40.40
CA CYS A 243 -52.40 -39.80 -39.29
C CYS A 243 -52.08 -41.29 -39.13
N THR A 244 -52.13 -41.84 -37.90
CA THR A 244 -53.01 -42.95 -37.43
C THR A 244 -52.70 -43.28 -35.95
N PRO A 245 -53.70 -43.59 -35.09
CA PRO A 245 -53.53 -43.66 -33.64
C PRO A 245 -53.32 -45.08 -33.05
N ALA A 246 -52.80 -45.08 -31.82
CA ALA A 246 -52.92 -46.05 -30.72
C ALA A 246 -52.50 -47.52 -30.92
N ARG A 247 -51.53 -47.97 -30.09
CA ARG A 247 -51.58 -49.31 -29.49
C ARG A 247 -51.08 -49.30 -28.05
N THR A 248 -52.02 -49.55 -27.16
CA THR A 248 -51.85 -49.99 -25.77
C THR A 248 -51.19 -51.38 -25.72
N SER A 249 -50.26 -51.59 -24.78
CA SER A 249 -50.09 -52.91 -24.15
C SER A 249 -49.52 -52.78 -22.74
N THR A 250 -50.39 -53.04 -21.78
CA THR A 250 -50.20 -53.34 -20.36
C THR A 250 -49.42 -54.64 -20.14
N VAL A 251 -48.47 -54.70 -19.20
CA VAL A 251 -48.18 -55.80 -18.23
C VAL A 251 -47.30 -55.17 -17.12
N ALA A 252 -47.75 -54.84 -15.91
CA ALA A 252 -48.24 -55.62 -14.75
C ALA A 252 -47.18 -56.45 -13.97
N THR A 253 -46.86 -55.95 -12.78
CA THR A 253 -46.57 -56.65 -11.50
C THR A 253 -45.34 -57.54 -11.31
N ARG A 254 -44.55 -57.23 -10.26
CA ARG A 254 -44.59 -58.04 -9.02
C ARG A 254 -44.19 -57.25 -7.75
N LYS A 255 -45.12 -57.22 -6.81
CA LYS A 255 -45.05 -56.73 -5.43
C LYS A 255 -44.52 -57.88 -4.56
N ARG A 256 -43.59 -57.63 -3.63
CA ARG A 256 -43.49 -58.41 -2.38
C ARG A 256 -43.40 -57.45 -1.20
N ARG A 257 -44.51 -57.38 -0.47
CA ARG A 257 -44.59 -56.95 0.93
C ARG A 257 -44.57 -58.21 1.80
N SER A 258 -43.93 -58.12 2.96
CA SER A 258 -44.30 -58.80 4.22
C SER A 258 -43.79 -57.84 5.31
N SER A 259 -44.63 -57.05 6.00
CA SER A 259 -45.46 -57.37 7.19
C SER A 259 -44.66 -58.14 8.26
N ALA A 260 -44.68 -57.82 9.55
CA ALA A 260 -45.33 -56.80 10.38
C ALA A 260 -44.67 -56.94 11.79
N ALA A 261 -44.29 -55.83 12.46
CA ALA A 261 -44.90 -55.35 13.72
C ALA A 261 -44.36 -56.04 15.01
N PRO A 262 -44.77 -55.64 16.24
CA PRO A 262 -44.23 -54.51 17.02
C PRO A 262 -43.82 -54.93 18.47
N ILE A 263 -43.52 -53.96 19.35
CA ILE A 263 -43.93 -53.87 20.79
C ILE A 263 -42.86 -53.26 21.73
N SER A 264 -43.31 -52.21 22.41
CA SER A 264 -42.91 -51.52 23.66
C SER A 264 -41.78 -52.07 24.54
N ARG A 265 -40.99 -51.16 25.11
CA ARG A 265 -41.24 -50.58 26.44
C ARG A 265 -40.52 -49.24 26.58
#